data_AF-W9TF10-F1
#
_entry.id   AF-W9TF10-F1
#
_cell.length_a   1.000
_cell.length_b   1.000
_cell.length_c   1.000
_cell.angle_alpha   90.00
_cell.angle_beta   90.00
_cell.angle_gamma   90.00
#
_symmetry.space_group_name_H-M   'P 1'
#
loop_
_entity.id
_entity.type
_entity.pdbx_description
1 polymer ?
#
loop_
_entity_poly.entity_id
_entity_poly.type
_entity_poly.pdbx_seq_one_letter_code
_entity_poly.pdbx_strand_id
1 'polypeptide(L)'
;MVVQHYLDSQGDAWEWTLNTLDRAVRDELAGGVSLHENQFSALDELEAFNRLLGQRLGEMHMLLASDTDDPAFRRESTDKKQTTEWAASVAEQLDQALQRLAEHRGDLERKDAAALGQLLERRTELLAQVKRLAARTQGGLRTRVHGDLHLGQVLVVQGDAYFIDFEGEPSRPLDQRRAKHSPFKDVSGLLRSFEYAAAMTIRGAQVSDSSAEADQARQNIAANYQRSAHGVFLQAYREATAELPHAWRDEHGANAAMLLFSLEKCAYEIVYEAENRPAWLVVPLQGLLSLTQQLFDGGSND
;
A
#
# COMPACT_ATOMS: atom_id res chain seq x y z
N MET A 1 25.15 13.23 10.40
CA MET A 1 24.73 14.18 9.35
C MET A 1 25.26 13.63 8.03
N VAL A 2 24.36 13.37 7.08
CA VAL A 2 24.69 12.94 5.72
C VAL A 2 24.42 14.14 4.81
N VAL A 3 25.30 14.39 3.83
CA VAL A 3 25.07 15.40 2.79
C VAL A 3 24.77 14.65 1.50
N GLN A 4 23.66 14.99 0.85
CA GLN A 4 23.21 14.36 -0.39
C GLN A 4 23.15 15.40 -1.51
N HIS A 5 23.21 14.92 -2.76
CA HIS A 5 23.05 15.78 -3.93
C HIS A 5 21.61 16.32 -3.99
N TYR A 6 21.45 17.61 -4.29
CA TYR A 6 20.15 18.21 -4.50
C TYR A 6 19.57 17.72 -5.84
N LEU A 7 18.32 17.25 -5.82
CA LEU A 7 17.59 16.83 -7.01
C LEU A 7 16.60 17.93 -7.40
N ASP A 8 16.68 18.40 -8.64
CA ASP A 8 15.69 19.34 -9.20
C ASP A 8 14.40 18.56 -9.54
N SER A 9 13.54 18.42 -8.53
CA SER A 9 12.32 17.59 -8.57
C SER A 9 11.05 18.41 -8.80
N GLN A 10 10.00 17.76 -9.27
CA GLN A 10 8.65 18.33 -9.39
C GLN A 10 7.86 18.26 -8.06
N GLY A 11 8.55 18.01 -6.94
CA GLY A 11 7.94 17.75 -5.63
C GLY A 11 7.91 16.26 -5.28
N ASP A 12 7.28 15.96 -4.14
CA ASP A 12 7.00 14.58 -3.76
C ASP A 12 5.87 14.00 -4.61
N ALA A 13 5.86 12.67 -4.72
CA ALA A 13 4.90 11.95 -5.53
C ALA A 13 3.49 11.98 -4.94
N TRP A 14 3.33 12.35 -3.67
CA TRP A 14 2.03 12.48 -3.04
C TRP A 14 1.30 13.72 -3.56
N GLU A 15 1.91 14.91 -3.43
CA GLU A 15 1.35 16.15 -3.97
C GLU A 15 1.19 16.09 -5.49
N TRP A 16 2.20 15.55 -6.20
CA TRP A 16 2.12 15.37 -7.64
C TRP A 16 0.94 14.49 -8.06
N THR A 17 0.70 13.38 -7.36
CA THR A 17 -0.43 12.49 -7.62
C THR A 17 -1.77 13.18 -7.38
N LEU A 18 -1.93 13.88 -6.25
CA LEU A 18 -3.18 14.59 -5.93
C LEU A 18 -3.50 15.68 -6.97
N ASN A 19 -2.50 16.49 -7.33
CA ASN A 19 -2.65 17.53 -8.35
C ASN A 19 -3.06 16.96 -9.72
N THR A 20 -2.52 15.79 -10.07
CA THR A 20 -2.83 15.12 -11.33
C THR A 20 -4.23 14.48 -11.31
N LEU A 21 -4.64 13.92 -10.16
CA LEU A 21 -6.01 13.45 -9.96
C LEU A 21 -7.03 14.58 -10.04
N ASP A 22 -6.74 15.75 -9.47
CA ASP A 22 -7.61 16.93 -9.57
C ASP A 22 -7.70 17.46 -11.01
N ARG A 23 -6.62 17.35 -11.79
CA ARG A 23 -6.66 17.63 -13.23
C ARG A 23 -7.59 16.62 -13.93
N ALA A 24 -7.47 15.33 -13.65
CA ALA A 24 -8.34 14.31 -14.22
C ALA A 24 -9.84 14.55 -13.92
N VAL A 25 -10.17 14.97 -12.69
CA VAL A 25 -11.56 15.32 -12.32
C VAL A 25 -12.08 16.52 -13.13
N ARG A 26 -11.24 17.56 -13.30
CA ARG A 26 -11.60 18.73 -14.12
C ARG A 26 -11.80 18.38 -15.59
N ASP A 27 -10.96 17.50 -16.13
CA ASP A 27 -11.05 17.04 -17.51
C ASP A 27 -12.35 16.23 -17.75
N GLU A 28 -12.76 15.40 -16.79
CA GLU A 28 -14.05 14.68 -16.82
C GLU A 28 -15.23 15.65 -16.79
N LEU A 29 -15.20 16.66 -15.92
CA LEU A 29 -16.26 17.68 -15.81
C LEU A 29 -16.37 18.59 -17.03
N ALA A 30 -15.24 18.90 -17.68
CA ALA A 30 -15.21 19.67 -18.92
C ALA A 30 -15.74 18.90 -20.14
N GLY A 31 -16.19 17.65 -19.96
CA GLY A 31 -16.80 16.83 -21.02
C GLY A 31 -15.83 16.36 -22.09
N GLY A 32 -14.53 16.25 -21.78
CA GLY A 32 -13.52 15.89 -22.77
C GLY A 32 -13.37 16.90 -23.91
N VAL A 33 -13.92 18.12 -23.78
CA VAL A 33 -13.84 19.19 -24.80
C VAL A 33 -12.47 19.88 -24.74
N SER A 34 -11.39 19.10 -24.87
CA SER A 34 -10.19 19.62 -25.49
C SER A 34 -10.33 19.37 -26.98
N LEU A 35 -10.50 20.45 -27.77
CA LEU A 35 -10.38 20.42 -29.23
C LEU A 35 -8.95 20.06 -29.70
N HIS A 36 -8.03 19.88 -28.75
CA HIS A 36 -6.77 19.21 -28.94
C HIS A 36 -6.91 17.86 -28.26
N GLU A 37 -6.80 16.76 -29.01
CA GLU A 37 -6.45 15.47 -28.43
C GLU A 37 -5.18 15.70 -27.60
N ASN A 38 -5.29 15.87 -26.28
CA ASN A 38 -4.13 15.77 -25.41
C ASN A 38 -3.59 14.37 -25.66
N GLN A 39 -2.39 14.28 -26.24
CA GLN A 39 -1.80 12.98 -26.62
C GLN A 39 -1.62 12.03 -25.42
N PHE A 40 -1.73 12.55 -24.18
CA PHE A 40 -1.76 11.78 -22.93
C PHE A 40 -2.75 12.42 -21.95
N SER A 41 -3.70 11.63 -21.42
CA SER A 41 -4.61 12.09 -20.37
C SER A 41 -3.92 12.10 -19.00
N ALA A 42 -4.51 12.81 -18.02
CA ALA A 42 -4.02 12.80 -16.65
C ALA A 42 -3.99 11.38 -16.02
N LEU A 43 -4.95 10.52 -16.39
CA LEU A 43 -4.96 9.13 -15.96
C LEU A 43 -3.83 8.32 -16.62
N ASP A 44 -3.49 8.59 -17.88
CA ASP A 44 -2.37 7.93 -18.57
C ASP A 44 -1.02 8.32 -17.95
N GLU A 45 -0.86 9.60 -17.56
CA GLU A 45 0.34 10.07 -16.84
C GLU A 45 0.48 9.36 -15.47
N LEU A 46 -0.61 9.25 -14.71
CA LEU A 46 -0.64 8.52 -13.45
C LEU A 46 -0.34 7.03 -13.64
N GLU A 47 -0.91 6.41 -14.66
CA GLU A 47 -0.65 5.00 -14.98
C GLU A 47 0.83 4.77 -15.32
N ALA A 48 1.39 5.61 -16.19
CA ALA A 48 2.80 5.54 -16.58
C ALA A 48 3.73 5.72 -15.37
N PHE A 49 3.45 6.70 -14.50
CA PHE A 49 4.23 6.92 -13.29
C PHE A 49 4.14 5.74 -12.31
N ASN A 50 2.93 5.20 -12.06
CA ASN A 50 2.75 4.06 -11.15
C ASN A 50 3.44 2.79 -11.67
N ARG A 51 3.45 2.58 -12.99
CA ARG A 51 4.21 1.49 -13.63
C ARG A 51 5.71 1.67 -13.39
N LEU A 52 6.24 2.86 -13.64
CA LEU A 52 7.64 3.19 -13.41
C LEU A 52 8.02 3.03 -11.93
N LEU A 53 7.16 3.49 -11.01
CA LEU A 53 7.36 3.35 -9.58
C LEU A 53 7.47 1.87 -9.16
N GLY A 54 6.62 1.00 -9.73
CA GLY A 54 6.70 -0.45 -9.51
C GLY A 54 8.03 -1.04 -9.99
N GLN A 55 8.48 -0.63 -11.18
CA GLN A 55 9.79 -1.03 -11.71
C GLN A 55 10.93 -0.57 -10.79
N ARG A 56 10.98 0.72 -10.43
CA ARG A 56 12.04 1.29 -9.58
C ARG A 56 12.09 0.65 -8.20
N LEU A 57 10.93 0.34 -7.60
CA LEU A 57 10.88 -0.39 -6.34
C LEU A 57 11.44 -1.81 -6.49
N GLY A 58 11.12 -2.49 -7.59
CA GLY A 58 11.65 -3.81 -7.88
C GLY A 58 13.17 -3.80 -8.04
N GLU A 59 13.70 -2.86 -8.81
CA GLU A 59 15.14 -2.67 -9.00
C GLU A 59 15.86 -2.33 -7.68
N MET A 60 15.28 -1.48 -6.83
CA MET A 60 15.80 -1.19 -5.49
C MET A 60 15.87 -2.47 -4.65
N HIS A 61 14.80 -3.28 -4.63
CA HIS A 61 14.79 -4.53 -3.88
C HIS A 61 15.76 -5.57 -4.43
N MET A 62 15.93 -5.65 -5.76
CA MET A 62 16.97 -6.48 -6.38
C MET A 62 18.37 -6.07 -5.91
N LEU A 63 18.64 -4.76 -5.87
CA LEU A 63 19.91 -4.24 -5.37
C LEU A 63 20.12 -4.56 -3.88
N LEU A 64 19.10 -4.36 -3.04
CA LEU A 64 19.15 -4.67 -1.60
C LEU A 64 19.22 -6.18 -1.31
N ALA A 65 18.87 -7.02 -2.28
CA ALA A 65 18.97 -8.48 -2.24
C ALA A 65 20.27 -9.03 -2.86
N SER A 66 21.11 -8.16 -3.44
CA SER A 66 22.35 -8.58 -4.11
C SER A 66 23.33 -9.25 -3.14
N ASP A 67 24.14 -10.17 -3.67
CA ASP A 67 25.13 -10.88 -2.87
C ASP A 67 26.19 -9.89 -2.34
N THR A 68 26.44 -9.95 -1.04
CA THR A 68 27.34 -9.03 -0.34
C THR A 68 27.95 -9.69 0.90
N ASP A 69 29.18 -9.29 1.24
CA ASP A 69 29.84 -9.73 2.46
C ASP A 69 29.35 -8.99 3.71
N ASP A 70 28.73 -7.81 3.56
CA ASP A 70 28.20 -7.02 4.69
C ASP A 70 27.03 -7.77 5.38
N PRO A 71 27.18 -8.21 6.65
CA PRO A 71 26.12 -8.90 7.37
C PRO A 71 24.82 -8.08 7.53
N ALA A 72 24.91 -6.75 7.50
CA ALA A 72 23.74 -5.87 7.61
C ALA A 72 22.85 -5.91 6.36
N PHE A 73 23.42 -6.23 5.19
CA PHE A 73 22.70 -6.30 3.91
C PHE A 73 22.54 -7.72 3.38
N ARG A 74 23.32 -8.68 3.89
CA ARG A 74 23.19 -10.10 3.53
C ARG A 74 21.76 -10.59 3.72
N ARG A 75 21.12 -10.99 2.62
CA ARG A 75 19.76 -11.53 2.63
C ARG A 75 19.62 -12.76 3.52
N GLU A 76 18.41 -12.96 4.02
CA GLU A 76 18.01 -14.10 4.84
C GLU A 76 16.75 -14.75 4.23
N SER A 77 16.59 -16.05 4.39
CA SER A 77 15.33 -16.73 4.07
C SER A 77 14.46 -16.84 5.32
N THR A 78 13.14 -16.74 5.15
CA THR A 78 12.19 -16.93 6.25
C THR A 78 12.12 -18.41 6.66
N ASP A 79 12.39 -18.70 7.92
CA ASP A 79 12.18 -20.03 8.49
C ASP A 79 10.86 -20.13 9.26
N LYS A 80 10.59 -21.31 9.84
CA LYS A 80 9.38 -21.56 10.62
C LYS A 80 9.27 -20.68 11.87
N LYS A 81 10.39 -20.31 12.48
CA LYS A 81 10.40 -19.42 13.64
C LYS A 81 9.95 -18.02 13.22
N GLN A 82 10.51 -17.46 12.15
CA GLN A 82 10.08 -16.13 11.68
C GLN A 82 8.61 -16.11 11.25
N THR A 83 8.13 -17.12 10.51
CA THR A 83 6.72 -17.15 10.12
C THR A 83 5.77 -17.27 11.31
N THR A 84 6.18 -17.96 12.38
CA THR A 84 5.41 -18.04 13.63
C THR A 84 5.39 -16.70 14.37
N GLU A 85 6.53 -16.00 14.43
CA GLU A 85 6.64 -14.66 15.03
C GLU A 85 5.78 -13.64 14.29
N TRP A 86 5.80 -13.64 12.95
CA TRP A 86 4.92 -12.81 12.13
C TRP A 86 3.45 -13.15 12.32
N ALA A 87 3.09 -14.43 12.37
CA ALA A 87 1.71 -14.84 12.62
C ALA A 87 1.17 -14.28 13.94
N ALA A 88 1.98 -14.34 15.01
CA ALA A 88 1.59 -13.82 16.32
C ALA A 88 1.47 -12.29 16.30
N SER A 89 2.49 -11.59 15.80
CA SER A 89 2.53 -10.13 15.75
C SER A 89 1.40 -9.55 14.89
N VAL A 90 1.20 -10.05 13.67
CA VAL A 90 0.15 -9.54 12.77
C VAL A 90 -1.23 -9.87 13.30
N ALA A 91 -1.42 -11.04 13.93
CA ALA A 91 -2.71 -11.37 14.55
C ALA A 91 -3.01 -10.44 15.73
N GLU A 92 -2.03 -10.12 16.56
CA GLU A 92 -2.19 -9.17 17.67
C GLU A 92 -2.53 -7.75 17.18
N GLN A 93 -1.79 -7.24 16.21
CA GLN A 93 -2.06 -5.93 15.60
C GLN A 93 -3.44 -5.87 14.96
N LEU A 94 -3.83 -6.90 14.21
CA LEU A 94 -5.15 -6.98 13.58
C LEU A 94 -6.27 -7.08 14.62
N ASP A 95 -6.04 -7.82 15.70
CA ASP A 95 -6.99 -7.93 16.80
C ASP A 95 -7.22 -6.59 17.49
N GLN A 96 -6.15 -5.83 17.76
CA GLN A 96 -6.22 -4.47 18.28
C GLN A 96 -6.96 -3.53 17.32
N ALA A 97 -6.66 -3.61 16.02
CA ALA A 97 -7.34 -2.82 15.00
C ALA A 97 -8.86 -3.08 14.97
N LEU A 98 -9.28 -4.35 15.04
CA LEU A 98 -10.70 -4.71 15.11
C LEU A 98 -11.38 -4.18 16.37
N GLN A 99 -10.68 -4.16 17.51
CA GLN A 99 -11.20 -3.55 18.75
C GLN A 99 -11.41 -2.04 18.57
N ARG A 100 -10.44 -1.34 17.98
CA ARG A 100 -10.53 0.11 17.72
C ARG A 100 -11.64 0.47 16.74
N LEU A 101 -11.84 -0.35 15.70
CA LEU A 101 -12.98 -0.20 14.78
C LEU A 101 -14.31 -0.41 15.51
N ALA A 102 -14.41 -1.41 16.39
CA ALA A 102 -15.62 -1.67 17.14
C ALA A 102 -15.99 -0.50 18.08
N GLU A 103 -15.00 0.12 18.72
CA GLU A 103 -15.17 1.31 19.56
C GLU A 103 -15.72 2.50 18.77
N HIS A 104 -15.25 2.70 17.54
CA HIS A 104 -15.66 3.80 16.65
C HIS A 104 -16.83 3.45 15.73
N ARG A 105 -17.49 2.30 15.93
CA ARG A 105 -18.59 1.84 15.05
C ARG A 105 -19.74 2.84 14.96
N GLY A 106 -19.98 3.59 16.04
CA GLY A 106 -21.02 4.62 16.10
C GLY A 106 -20.77 5.83 15.19
N ASP A 107 -19.52 6.06 14.81
CA ASP A 107 -19.10 7.21 13.99
C ASP A 107 -19.09 6.88 12.49
N LEU A 108 -19.31 5.61 12.13
CA LEU A 108 -19.32 5.13 10.75
C LEU A 108 -20.69 5.33 10.09
N GLU A 109 -20.68 5.48 8.77
CA GLU A 109 -21.92 5.40 7.98
C GLU A 109 -22.60 4.04 8.15
N ARG A 110 -23.93 3.98 8.01
CA ARG A 110 -24.71 2.74 8.22
C ARG A 110 -24.19 1.55 7.43
N LYS A 111 -23.78 1.77 6.17
CA LYS A 111 -23.22 0.72 5.30
C LYS A 111 -21.92 0.15 5.87
N ASP A 112 -21.04 1.01 6.36
CA ASP A 112 -19.71 0.64 6.87
C ASP A 112 -19.83 0.01 8.26
N ALA A 113 -20.71 0.53 9.10
CA ALA A 113 -21.04 -0.07 10.40
C ALA A 113 -21.67 -1.47 10.26
N ALA A 114 -22.44 -1.72 9.20
CA ALA A 114 -22.99 -3.04 8.90
C ALA A 114 -21.90 -4.00 8.41
N ALA A 115 -21.08 -3.58 7.45
CA ALA A 115 -19.95 -4.37 6.94
C ALA A 115 -18.94 -4.72 8.06
N LEU A 116 -18.60 -3.75 8.91
CA LEU A 116 -17.77 -3.99 10.10
C LEU A 116 -18.42 -5.02 11.04
N GLY A 117 -19.75 -4.98 11.22
CA GLY A 117 -20.46 -5.97 12.03
C GLY A 117 -20.24 -7.40 11.52
N GLN A 118 -20.39 -7.61 10.22
CA GLN A 118 -20.16 -8.92 9.58
C GLN A 118 -18.70 -9.36 9.71
N LEU A 119 -17.75 -8.42 9.57
CA LEU A 119 -16.33 -8.71 9.75
C LEU A 119 -16.02 -9.16 11.20
N LEU A 120 -16.59 -8.49 12.20
CA LEU A 120 -16.39 -8.81 13.61
C LEU A 120 -16.94 -10.19 13.98
N GLU A 121 -18.05 -10.62 13.36
CA GLU A 121 -18.57 -11.99 13.51
C GLU A 121 -17.59 -13.06 13.02
N ARG A 122 -16.73 -12.70 12.05
CA ARG A 122 -15.70 -13.59 11.48
C ARG A 122 -14.31 -13.36 12.06
N ARG A 123 -14.17 -12.61 13.16
CA ARG A 123 -12.88 -12.28 13.80
C ARG A 123 -12.00 -13.51 14.02
N THR A 124 -12.53 -14.59 14.60
CA THR A 124 -11.76 -15.81 14.87
C THR A 124 -11.26 -16.47 13.58
N GLU A 125 -12.08 -16.48 12.53
CA GLU A 125 -11.71 -17.04 11.23
C GLU A 125 -10.61 -16.20 10.56
N LEU A 126 -10.73 -14.87 10.62
CA LEU A 126 -9.74 -13.95 10.09
C LEU A 126 -8.37 -14.10 10.77
N LEU A 127 -8.34 -14.20 12.10
CA LEU A 127 -7.09 -14.45 12.84
C LEU A 127 -6.49 -15.82 12.51
N ALA A 128 -7.32 -16.82 12.18
CA ALA A 128 -6.83 -18.10 11.69
C ALA A 128 -6.26 -18.00 10.26
N GLN A 129 -6.84 -17.15 9.39
CA GLN A 129 -6.29 -16.86 8.06
C GLN A 129 -4.91 -16.21 8.16
N VAL A 130 -4.70 -15.25 9.08
CA VAL A 130 -3.37 -14.65 9.33
C VAL A 130 -2.31 -15.71 9.60
N LYS A 131 -2.62 -16.71 10.44
CA LYS A 131 -1.70 -17.81 10.74
C LYS A 131 -1.40 -18.66 9.50
N ARG A 132 -2.40 -18.93 8.67
CA ARG A 132 -2.24 -19.67 7.40
C ARG A 132 -1.37 -18.90 6.42
N LEU A 133 -1.66 -17.61 6.20
CA LEU A 133 -0.86 -16.74 5.33
C LEU A 133 0.61 -16.73 5.78
N ALA A 134 0.85 -16.48 7.06
CA ALA A 134 2.20 -16.44 7.61
C ALA A 134 2.96 -17.75 7.39
N ALA A 135 2.33 -18.90 7.63
CA ALA A 135 2.96 -20.21 7.39
C ALA A 135 3.40 -20.39 5.92
N ARG A 136 2.58 -19.94 4.96
CA ARG A 136 2.87 -20.00 3.51
C ARG A 136 4.01 -19.09 3.08
N THR A 137 4.39 -18.11 3.92
CA THR A 137 5.53 -17.24 3.62
C THR A 137 6.90 -17.89 3.91
N GLN A 138 6.95 -19.16 4.32
CA GLN A 138 8.21 -19.86 4.58
C GLN A 138 9.04 -20.03 3.30
N GLY A 139 10.33 -19.73 3.39
CA GLY A 139 11.25 -19.72 2.24
C GLY A 139 11.24 -18.41 1.46
N GLY A 140 10.46 -17.41 1.90
CA GLY A 140 10.51 -16.05 1.39
C GLY A 140 11.81 -15.33 1.70
N LEU A 141 11.90 -14.11 1.18
CA LEU A 141 13.09 -13.27 1.32
C LEU A 141 12.93 -12.27 2.48
N ARG A 142 14.02 -12.07 3.23
CA ARG A 142 14.21 -10.97 4.18
C ARG A 142 15.46 -10.18 3.82
N THR A 143 15.30 -8.89 3.55
CA THR A 143 16.38 -7.95 3.18
C THR A 143 16.27 -6.69 4.02
N ARG A 144 17.26 -5.79 3.87
CA ARG A 144 16.98 -4.39 4.17
C ARG A 144 15.90 -3.89 3.21
N VAL A 145 15.03 -3.04 3.73
CA VAL A 145 13.91 -2.40 3.04
C VAL A 145 13.92 -0.92 3.43
N HIS A 146 13.11 -0.10 2.76
CA HIS A 146 12.88 1.26 3.21
C HIS A 146 12.14 1.28 4.55
N GLY A 147 11.14 0.41 4.72
CA GLY A 147 10.47 0.13 5.99
C GLY A 147 9.35 1.09 6.37
N ASP A 148 9.21 2.24 5.69
CA ASP A 148 8.10 3.19 5.85
C ASP A 148 7.77 3.89 4.52
N LEU A 149 7.77 3.11 3.43
CA LEU A 149 7.62 3.66 2.08
C LEU A 149 6.15 4.02 1.79
N HIS A 150 5.93 5.26 1.35
CA HIS A 150 4.67 5.78 0.81
C HIS A 150 4.98 6.88 -0.23
N LEU A 151 3.97 7.41 -0.93
CA LEU A 151 4.20 8.39 -2.01
C LEU A 151 4.90 9.68 -1.55
N GLY A 152 4.75 10.07 -0.29
CA GLY A 152 5.47 11.22 0.29
C GLY A 152 6.97 10.99 0.44
N GLN A 153 7.44 9.74 0.36
CA GLN A 153 8.86 9.35 0.39
C GLN A 153 9.43 9.07 -1.00
N VAL A 154 8.73 9.53 -2.03
CA VAL A 154 9.13 9.40 -3.43
C VAL A 154 9.18 10.79 -4.03
N LEU A 155 10.29 11.15 -4.66
CA LEU A 155 10.39 12.38 -5.46
C LEU A 155 10.15 12.08 -6.94
N VAL A 156 9.41 12.96 -7.61
CA VAL A 156 9.22 12.90 -9.07
C VAL A 156 10.28 13.77 -9.74
N VAL A 157 11.23 13.17 -10.45
CA VAL A 157 12.38 13.87 -11.04
C VAL A 157 12.47 13.56 -12.52
N GLN A 158 12.16 14.54 -13.37
CA GLN A 158 12.31 14.43 -14.84
C GLN A 158 11.71 13.14 -15.45
N GLY A 159 10.56 12.70 -14.94
CA GLY A 159 9.91 11.46 -15.39
C GLY A 159 10.45 10.19 -14.75
N ASP A 160 11.21 10.28 -13.64
CA ASP A 160 11.68 9.16 -12.83
C ASP A 160 11.25 9.29 -11.36
N ALA A 161 11.38 8.20 -10.59
CA ALA A 161 11.02 8.09 -9.18
C ALA A 161 12.28 7.86 -8.32
N TYR A 162 12.48 8.73 -7.32
CA TYR A 162 13.59 8.64 -6.37
C TYR A 162 13.07 8.39 -4.96
N PHE A 163 13.54 7.31 -4.33
CA PHE A 163 13.23 7.00 -2.93
C PHE A 163 14.13 7.80 -1.99
N ILE A 164 13.52 8.43 -0.98
CA ILE A 164 14.20 9.21 0.05
C ILE A 164 13.91 8.65 1.44
N ASP A 165 14.49 9.24 2.50
CA ASP A 165 14.13 8.95 3.91
C ASP A 165 14.16 7.46 4.35
N PHE A 166 15.30 6.80 4.17
CA PHE A 166 15.55 5.42 4.63
C PHE A 166 15.73 5.30 6.16
N GLU A 167 15.15 6.20 6.95
CA GLU A 167 15.21 6.13 8.41
C GLU A 167 14.33 5.02 9.00
N GLY A 168 13.33 4.55 8.25
CA GLY A 168 12.31 3.59 8.69
C GLY A 168 11.27 4.22 9.62
N GLU A 169 10.29 3.43 10.09
CA GLU A 169 9.16 3.93 10.89
C GLU A 169 9.62 4.70 12.15
N PRO A 170 9.39 6.03 12.27
CA PRO A 170 9.98 6.86 13.32
C PRO A 170 9.64 6.44 14.76
N SER A 171 8.48 5.82 14.96
CA SER A 171 8.01 5.32 16.26
C SER A 171 8.77 4.09 16.74
N ARG A 172 9.55 3.42 15.88
CA ARG A 172 10.25 2.19 16.21
C ARG A 172 11.68 2.43 16.72
N PRO A 173 12.15 1.62 17.70
CA PRO A 173 13.55 1.58 18.10
C PRO A 173 14.52 1.31 16.93
N LEU A 174 15.77 1.80 17.05
CA LEU A 174 16.76 1.76 15.96
C LEU A 174 17.10 0.33 15.50
N ASP A 175 17.15 -0.63 16.42
CA ASP A 175 17.37 -2.05 16.13
C ASP A 175 16.24 -2.63 15.26
N GLN A 176 14.99 -2.22 15.50
CA GLN A 176 13.86 -2.60 14.67
C GLN A 176 13.87 -1.90 13.31
N ARG A 177 14.21 -0.61 13.24
CA ARG A 177 14.34 0.12 11.97
C ARG A 177 15.46 -0.44 11.06
N ARG A 178 16.48 -1.05 11.66
CA ARG A 178 17.58 -1.71 10.95
C ARG A 178 17.33 -3.19 10.64
N ALA A 179 16.23 -3.76 11.14
CA ALA A 179 15.94 -5.17 10.95
C ALA A 179 15.65 -5.51 9.48
N LYS A 180 15.85 -6.78 9.12
CA LYS A 180 15.51 -7.29 7.80
C LYS A 180 14.05 -7.71 7.75
N HIS A 181 13.34 -7.24 6.74
CA HIS A 181 11.91 -7.48 6.54
C HIS A 181 11.64 -8.06 5.15
N SER A 182 10.42 -8.51 4.94
CA SER A 182 9.97 -8.86 3.60
C SER A 182 9.89 -7.60 2.73
N PRO A 183 10.33 -7.65 1.46
CA PRO A 183 10.11 -6.56 0.48
C PRO A 183 8.64 -6.16 0.36
N PHE A 184 7.72 -7.09 0.63
CA PHE A 184 6.28 -6.81 0.59
C PHE A 184 5.83 -5.78 1.63
N LYS A 185 6.64 -5.47 2.66
CA LYS A 185 6.36 -4.36 3.58
C LYS A 185 6.33 -3.01 2.84
N ASP A 186 7.31 -2.77 1.97
CA ASP A 186 7.38 -1.54 1.17
C ASP A 186 6.31 -1.52 0.07
N VAL A 187 6.06 -2.68 -0.57
CA VAL A 187 4.99 -2.84 -1.56
C VAL A 187 3.64 -2.48 -0.94
N SER A 188 3.31 -3.05 0.23
CA SER A 188 2.06 -2.75 0.94
C SER A 188 1.97 -1.27 1.31
N GLY A 189 3.07 -0.62 1.72
CA GLY A 189 3.08 0.80 2.02
C GLY A 189 2.65 1.69 0.83
N LEU A 190 3.17 1.42 -0.37
CA LEU A 190 2.76 2.15 -1.58
C LEU A 190 1.34 1.85 -2.02
N LEU A 191 0.91 0.58 -1.98
CA LEU A 191 -0.48 0.22 -2.31
C LEU A 191 -1.47 0.97 -1.42
N ARG A 192 -1.20 1.04 -0.11
CA ARG A 192 -2.01 1.83 0.82
C ARG A 192 -1.96 3.32 0.48
N SER A 193 -0.80 3.85 0.10
CA SER A 193 -0.67 5.24 -0.33
C SER A 193 -1.55 5.58 -1.54
N PHE A 194 -1.73 4.66 -2.49
CA PHE A 194 -2.65 4.85 -3.62
C PHE A 194 -4.11 4.92 -3.17
N GLU A 195 -4.52 4.07 -2.22
CA GLU A 195 -5.86 4.10 -1.66
C GLU A 195 -6.15 5.40 -0.91
N TYR A 196 -5.17 5.93 -0.16
CA TYR A 196 -5.29 7.22 0.49
C TYR A 196 -5.38 8.37 -0.51
N ALA A 197 -4.63 8.33 -1.62
CA ALA A 197 -4.73 9.34 -2.67
C ALA A 197 -6.12 9.35 -3.31
N ALA A 198 -6.66 8.17 -3.63
CA ALA A 198 -8.02 8.03 -4.14
C ALA A 198 -9.07 8.56 -3.13
N ALA A 199 -8.91 8.26 -1.84
CA ALA A 199 -9.80 8.76 -0.80
C ALA A 199 -9.74 10.29 -0.62
N MET A 200 -8.55 10.89 -0.76
CA MET A 200 -8.38 12.36 -0.77
C MET A 200 -9.13 12.99 -1.94
N THR A 201 -9.03 12.39 -3.14
CA THR A 201 -9.76 12.84 -4.32
C THR A 201 -11.27 12.78 -4.09
N ILE A 202 -11.80 11.69 -3.53
CA ILE A 202 -13.25 11.56 -3.23
C ILE A 202 -13.72 12.67 -2.27
N ARG A 203 -12.92 13.01 -1.25
CA ARG A 203 -13.27 14.07 -0.29
C ARG A 203 -13.22 15.48 -0.87
N GLY A 204 -12.69 15.65 -2.08
CA GLY A 204 -12.62 16.94 -2.74
C GLY A 204 -11.77 17.97 -1.99
N ALA A 205 -10.70 17.52 -1.29
CA ALA A 205 -9.90 18.38 -0.42
C ALA A 205 -9.29 19.63 -1.11
N GLN A 206 -9.23 19.62 -2.44
CA GLN A 206 -8.63 20.67 -3.27
C GLN A 206 -9.64 21.45 -4.15
N VAL A 207 -10.94 21.08 -4.16
CA VAL A 207 -11.94 21.65 -5.08
C VAL A 207 -13.16 22.20 -4.33
N SER A 208 -13.57 23.43 -4.65
CA SER A 208 -14.73 24.10 -4.04
C SER A 208 -16.08 23.70 -4.63
N ASP A 209 -16.10 22.99 -5.76
CA ASP A 209 -17.31 22.52 -6.43
C ASP A 209 -17.89 21.27 -5.73
N SER A 210 -19.05 21.48 -5.11
CA SER A 210 -19.84 20.49 -4.36
C SER A 210 -21.11 20.05 -5.11
N SER A 211 -21.15 20.26 -6.43
CA SER A 211 -22.21 19.72 -7.27
C SER A 211 -22.20 18.18 -7.29
N ALA A 212 -23.38 17.58 -7.52
CA ALA A 212 -23.52 16.12 -7.61
C ALA A 212 -22.72 15.56 -8.80
N GLU A 213 -22.60 16.32 -9.87
CA GLU A 213 -21.77 16.02 -11.03
C GLU A 213 -20.28 15.97 -10.66
N ALA A 214 -19.80 16.93 -9.88
CA ALA A 214 -18.42 16.93 -9.37
C ALA A 214 -18.15 15.77 -8.41
N ASP A 215 -19.10 15.42 -7.55
CA ASP A 215 -19.00 14.24 -6.69
C ASP A 215 -18.90 12.94 -7.51
N GLN A 216 -19.71 12.81 -8.56
CA GLN A 216 -19.68 11.63 -9.42
C GLN A 216 -18.35 11.52 -10.19
N ALA A 217 -17.85 12.63 -10.73
CA ALA A 217 -16.55 12.66 -11.41
C ALA A 217 -15.40 12.26 -10.46
N ARG A 218 -15.38 12.80 -9.23
CA ARG A 218 -14.40 12.40 -8.20
C ARG A 218 -14.43 10.90 -7.92
N GLN A 219 -15.63 10.33 -7.78
CA GLN A 219 -15.79 8.89 -7.54
C GLN A 219 -15.29 8.04 -8.72
N ASN A 220 -15.62 8.44 -9.95
CA ASN A 220 -15.21 7.75 -11.17
C ASN A 220 -13.68 7.77 -11.34
N ILE A 221 -13.07 8.95 -11.24
CA ILE A 221 -11.62 9.13 -11.33
C ILE A 221 -10.90 8.34 -10.23
N ALA A 222 -11.34 8.45 -8.98
CA ALA A 222 -10.72 7.73 -7.87
C ALA A 222 -10.78 6.21 -8.05
N ALA A 223 -11.94 5.66 -8.48
CA ALA A 223 -12.10 4.24 -8.72
C ALA A 223 -11.24 3.74 -9.90
N ASN A 224 -11.13 4.52 -10.97
CA ASN A 224 -10.29 4.20 -12.12
C ASN A 224 -8.80 4.25 -11.76
N TYR A 225 -8.37 5.30 -11.06
CA TYR A 225 -7.01 5.45 -10.57
C TYR A 225 -6.63 4.29 -9.66
N GLN A 226 -7.42 3.99 -8.63
CA GLN A 226 -7.11 2.90 -7.69
C GLN A 226 -6.96 1.55 -8.42
N ARG A 227 -7.86 1.23 -9.35
CA ARG A 227 -7.81 -0.01 -10.11
C ARG A 227 -6.57 -0.08 -11.02
N SER A 228 -6.29 0.99 -11.77
CA SER A 228 -5.14 1.04 -12.68
C SER A 228 -3.82 1.04 -11.90
N ALA A 229 -3.67 1.93 -10.91
CA ALA A 229 -2.48 2.08 -10.08
C ALA A 229 -2.02 0.76 -9.46
N HIS A 230 -2.93 0.03 -8.80
CA HIS A 230 -2.62 -1.28 -8.23
C HIS A 230 -2.13 -2.28 -9.29
N GLY A 231 -2.85 -2.37 -10.40
CA GLY A 231 -2.56 -3.34 -11.46
C GLY A 231 -1.19 -3.10 -12.10
N VAL A 232 -0.94 -1.89 -12.57
CA VAL A 232 0.29 -1.57 -13.30
C VAL A 232 1.52 -1.54 -12.41
N PHE A 233 1.38 -1.08 -11.16
CA PHE A 233 2.45 -1.08 -10.17
C PHE A 233 2.87 -2.52 -9.83
N LEU A 234 1.90 -3.38 -9.48
CA LEU A 234 2.19 -4.78 -9.14
C LEU A 234 2.74 -5.57 -10.32
N GLN A 235 2.24 -5.32 -11.52
CA GLN A 235 2.76 -5.94 -12.73
C GLN A 235 4.24 -5.58 -12.93
N ALA A 236 4.56 -4.28 -12.96
CA ALA A 236 5.94 -3.82 -13.16
C ALA A 236 6.87 -4.26 -12.03
N TYR A 237 6.39 -4.27 -10.79
CA TYR A 237 7.16 -4.78 -9.65
C TYR A 237 7.51 -6.26 -9.82
N ARG A 238 6.54 -7.11 -10.22
CA ARG A 238 6.80 -8.54 -10.47
C ARG A 238 7.77 -8.76 -11.62
N GLU A 239 7.66 -7.98 -12.69
CA GLU A 239 8.58 -8.03 -13.82
C GLU A 239 10.01 -7.67 -13.39
N ALA A 240 10.18 -6.58 -12.63
CA ALA A 240 11.47 -6.14 -12.13
C ALA A 240 12.08 -7.05 -11.03
N THR A 241 11.26 -7.88 -10.38
CA THR A 241 11.68 -8.82 -9.33
C THR A 241 11.62 -10.28 -9.76
N ALA A 242 11.51 -10.58 -11.06
CA ALA A 242 11.43 -11.94 -11.57
C ALA A 242 12.63 -12.82 -11.16
N GLU A 243 13.82 -12.20 -11.06
CA GLU A 243 15.08 -12.86 -10.67
C GLU A 243 15.38 -12.71 -9.16
N LEU A 244 14.45 -12.16 -8.38
CA LEU A 244 14.66 -11.92 -6.95
C LEU A 244 14.70 -13.27 -6.23
N PRO A 245 15.80 -13.60 -5.54
CA PRO A 245 16.02 -14.97 -5.16
C PRO A 245 15.15 -15.34 -3.96
N HIS A 246 14.46 -16.47 -4.06
CA HIS A 246 13.59 -16.99 -3.01
C HIS A 246 13.67 -18.52 -2.96
N ALA A 247 13.19 -19.11 -1.87
CA ALA A 247 13.09 -20.55 -1.65
C ALA A 247 11.68 -20.93 -1.15
N TRP A 248 10.64 -20.24 -1.66
CA TRP A 248 9.24 -20.46 -1.27
C TRP A 248 8.90 -21.94 -1.20
N ARG A 249 8.31 -22.36 -0.08
CA ARG A 249 7.85 -23.74 0.09
C ARG A 249 6.42 -23.97 -0.41
N ASP A 250 5.66 -22.89 -0.55
CA ASP A 250 4.29 -22.86 -1.06
C ASP A 250 4.29 -22.10 -2.39
N GLU A 251 3.59 -22.62 -3.40
CA GLU A 251 3.53 -22.02 -4.73
C GLU A 251 2.91 -20.62 -4.74
N HIS A 252 2.07 -20.32 -3.75
CA HIS A 252 1.45 -19.02 -3.57
C HIS A 252 2.11 -18.20 -2.44
N GLY A 253 3.34 -18.54 -2.04
CA GLY A 253 4.04 -17.89 -0.93
C GLY A 253 4.19 -16.37 -1.10
N ALA A 254 4.46 -15.88 -2.32
CA ALA A 254 4.53 -14.46 -2.62
C ALA A 254 3.18 -13.74 -2.43
N ASN A 255 2.08 -14.33 -2.92
CA ASN A 255 0.74 -13.79 -2.72
C ASN A 255 0.35 -13.81 -1.24
N ALA A 256 0.70 -14.87 -0.50
CA ALA A 256 0.48 -14.95 0.93
C ALA A 256 1.24 -13.87 1.70
N ALA A 257 2.49 -13.59 1.31
CA ALA A 257 3.28 -12.52 1.90
C ALA A 257 2.65 -11.14 1.62
N MET A 258 2.29 -10.85 0.37
CA MET A 258 1.61 -9.61 0.00
C MET A 258 0.33 -9.38 0.82
N LEU A 259 -0.51 -10.41 0.98
CA LEU A 259 -1.73 -10.31 1.79
C LEU A 259 -1.42 -10.10 3.28
N LEU A 260 -0.46 -10.85 3.83
CA LEU A 260 -0.06 -10.75 5.24
C LEU A 260 0.44 -9.35 5.59
N PHE A 261 1.35 -8.79 4.79
CA PHE A 261 1.93 -7.47 5.07
C PHE A 261 0.96 -6.32 4.75
N SER A 262 0.02 -6.52 3.83
CA SER A 262 -1.09 -5.58 3.62
C SER A 262 -2.06 -5.56 4.80
N LEU A 263 -2.37 -6.72 5.39
CA LEU A 263 -3.14 -6.78 6.64
C LEU A 263 -2.41 -6.10 7.79
N GLU A 264 -1.10 -6.33 7.95
CA GLU A 264 -0.28 -5.66 8.96
C GLU A 264 -0.33 -4.14 8.80
N LYS A 265 -0.08 -3.63 7.59
CA LYS A 265 -0.08 -2.19 7.32
C LYS A 265 -1.47 -1.58 7.56
N CYS A 266 -2.53 -2.26 7.13
CA CYS A 266 -3.90 -1.83 7.34
C CYS A 266 -4.27 -1.80 8.84
N ALA A 267 -3.88 -2.81 9.61
CA ALA A 267 -4.08 -2.84 11.06
C ALA A 267 -3.36 -1.67 11.77
N TYR A 268 -2.12 -1.41 11.39
CA TYR A 268 -1.36 -0.26 11.88
C TYR A 268 -2.10 1.07 11.59
N GLU A 269 -2.55 1.27 10.35
CA GLU A 269 -3.28 2.47 9.95
C GLU A 269 -4.59 2.64 10.72
N ILE A 270 -5.37 1.57 10.92
CA ILE A 270 -6.60 1.62 11.71
C ILE A 270 -6.34 2.17 13.12
N VAL A 271 -5.31 1.63 13.80
CA VAL A 271 -4.95 2.09 15.14
C VAL A 271 -4.50 3.56 15.10
N TYR A 272 -3.65 3.91 14.14
CA TYR A 272 -3.16 5.28 13.98
C TYR A 272 -4.28 6.29 13.69
N GLU A 273 -5.18 6.00 12.74
CA GLU A 273 -6.28 6.90 12.39
C GLU A 273 -7.29 7.01 13.52
N ALA A 274 -7.61 5.91 14.21
CA ALA A 274 -8.50 5.95 15.37
C ALA A 274 -7.98 6.87 16.48
N GLU A 275 -6.65 6.97 16.65
CA GLU A 275 -6.05 7.80 17.70
C GLU A 275 -5.78 9.25 17.26
N ASN A 276 -5.43 9.48 15.99
CA ASN A 276 -4.92 10.77 15.53
C ASN A 276 -5.87 11.51 14.57
N ARG A 277 -6.62 10.78 13.73
CA ARG A 277 -7.51 11.36 12.71
C ARG A 277 -8.76 10.50 12.49
N PRO A 278 -9.69 10.39 13.47
CA PRO A 278 -10.82 9.46 13.40
C PRO A 278 -11.68 9.61 12.14
N ALA A 279 -11.79 10.84 11.61
CA ALA A 279 -12.47 11.11 10.35
C ALA A 279 -11.90 10.33 9.15
N TRP A 280 -10.65 9.85 9.20
CA TRP A 280 -9.98 9.06 8.16
C TRP A 280 -10.13 7.55 8.33
N LEU A 281 -10.68 7.08 9.46
CA LEU A 281 -10.77 5.66 9.80
C LEU A 281 -11.52 4.81 8.77
N VAL A 282 -12.44 5.42 8.01
CA VAL A 282 -13.15 4.76 6.92
C VAL A 282 -12.19 4.25 5.83
N VAL A 283 -11.08 4.93 5.57
CA VAL A 283 -10.13 4.56 4.49
C VAL A 283 -9.46 3.21 4.78
N PRO A 284 -8.80 3.00 5.93
CA PRO A 284 -8.24 1.70 6.23
C PRO A 284 -9.31 0.65 6.58
N LEU A 285 -10.51 1.03 7.02
CA LEU A 285 -11.63 0.07 7.11
C LEU A 285 -11.99 -0.53 5.74
N GLN A 286 -12.15 0.30 4.70
CA GLN A 286 -12.44 -0.20 3.35
C GLN A 286 -11.33 -1.09 2.82
N GLY A 287 -10.06 -0.72 3.07
CA GLY A 287 -8.90 -1.55 2.76
C GLY A 287 -8.97 -2.93 3.43
N LEU A 288 -9.27 -2.98 4.73
CA LEU A 288 -9.43 -4.23 5.46
C LEU A 288 -10.57 -5.08 4.90
N LEU A 289 -11.72 -4.47 4.63
CA LEU A 289 -12.88 -5.16 4.06
C LEU A 289 -12.53 -5.79 2.70
N SER A 290 -11.86 -5.05 1.82
CA SER A 290 -11.40 -5.54 0.51
C SER A 290 -10.44 -6.74 0.65
N LEU A 291 -9.44 -6.64 1.52
CA LEU A 291 -8.49 -7.73 1.80
C LEU A 291 -9.20 -8.96 2.36
N THR A 292 -10.16 -8.77 3.28
CA THR A 292 -10.91 -9.89 3.88
C THR A 292 -11.82 -10.57 2.87
N GLN A 293 -12.45 -9.82 1.97
CA GLN A 293 -13.24 -10.37 0.88
C GLN A 293 -12.36 -11.27 0.00
N GLN A 294 -11.17 -10.81 -0.38
CA GLN A 294 -10.22 -11.60 -1.16
C GLN A 294 -9.81 -12.90 -0.43
N LEU A 295 -9.61 -12.85 0.88
CA LEU A 295 -9.23 -14.02 1.69
C LEU A 295 -10.33 -15.06 1.80
N PHE A 296 -11.58 -14.63 1.87
CA PHE A 296 -12.71 -15.52 2.06
C PHE A 296 -13.26 -16.07 0.74
N ASP A 297 -13.25 -15.27 -0.31
CA ASP A 297 -13.66 -15.71 -1.65
C ASP A 297 -12.60 -16.63 -2.28
N GLY A 298 -11.32 -16.32 -2.07
CA GLY A 298 -10.20 -17.12 -2.56
C GLY A 298 -10.09 -18.51 -1.93
N GLY A 299 -10.75 -18.77 -0.80
CA GLY A 299 -10.84 -20.10 -0.18
C GLY A 299 -11.96 -20.99 -0.74
N SER A 300 -12.74 -20.51 -1.72
CA SER A 300 -13.88 -21.22 -2.29
C SER A 300 -13.56 -21.97 -3.60
N ASN A 301 -12.32 -21.89 -4.09
CA ASN A 301 -11.86 -22.48 -5.36
C ASN A 301 -10.52 -23.25 -5.21
N ASP A 302 -10.33 -23.94 -4.08
CA ASP A 302 -9.35 -25.03 -3.96
C ASP A 302 -10.05 -26.39 -4.17
#